data_AF-A0A2D4TFN4-F1
#
_entry.id   AF-A0A2D4TFN4-F1
#
_cell.length_a   1.000
_cell.length_b   1.000
_cell.length_c   1.000
_cell.angle_alpha   90.00
_cell.angle_beta   90.00
_cell.angle_gamma   90.00
#
_symmetry.space_group_name_H-M   'P 1'
#
loop_
_entity.id
_entity.type
_entity.pdbx_description
1 polymer ?
#
loop_
_entity_poly.entity_id
_entity_poly.type
_entity_poly.pdbx_seq_one_letter_code
_entity_poly.pdbx_strand_id
1 'polypeptide(L)'
;MLRGQPGAEITLMPVDWQPISLLTRLDGMFDDWFTARAWGLASINFHSTVVQAWHGLSPNVVLGLLFISLGIVGYWRWRTRFLLWWMLACWLLLDLPWQWRLLEQATATGKQFASLPAQSRPGATADALRWRFAERVVARVSAADSRVFVASASDYGGMRMAYYLYPLNVYWRRGGPELPASSTVRAGDFIVVVQPSNVRGDPESGHLLFGDERWSARPLLEADGIVLFEVL
;
A
#
# COMPACT_ATOMS: atom_id res chain seq x y z
N MET A 1 -14.91 -5.85 0.19
CA MET A 1 -15.77 -6.65 1.08
C MET A 1 -17.09 -5.90 1.27
N LEU A 2 -18.18 -6.46 0.78
CA LEU A 2 -19.53 -5.99 1.12
C LEU A 2 -19.83 -6.42 2.56
N ARG A 3 -20.30 -5.51 3.41
CA ARG A 3 -20.81 -5.81 4.76
C ARG A 3 -22.29 -5.48 4.77
N GLY A 4 -23.13 -6.42 5.19
CA GLY A 4 -24.57 -6.26 5.26
C GLY A 4 -25.19 -7.35 6.14
N GLN A 5 -26.43 -7.15 6.57
CA GLN A 5 -27.16 -8.17 7.31
C GLN A 5 -27.46 -9.39 6.40
N PRO A 6 -27.40 -10.63 6.92
CA PRO A 6 -27.77 -11.81 6.14
C PRO A 6 -29.19 -11.67 5.59
N GLY A 7 -29.35 -11.85 4.27
CA GLY A 7 -30.65 -11.74 3.60
C GLY A 7 -31.06 -10.33 3.14
N ALA A 8 -30.20 -9.32 3.31
CA ALA A 8 -30.45 -8.00 2.73
C ALA A 8 -30.36 -8.05 1.19
N GLU A 9 -31.42 -7.60 0.50
CA GLU A 9 -31.39 -7.40 -0.95
C GLU A 9 -30.47 -6.21 -1.29
N ILE A 10 -29.57 -6.42 -2.25
CA ILE A 10 -28.67 -5.38 -2.76
C ILE A 10 -29.11 -5.08 -4.19
N THR A 11 -29.70 -3.90 -4.39
CA THR A 11 -29.99 -3.40 -5.73
C THR A 11 -28.71 -2.87 -6.34
N LEU A 12 -28.12 -3.62 -7.28
CA LEU A 12 -27.00 -3.13 -8.08
C LEU A 12 -27.54 -2.12 -9.09
N MET A 13 -27.00 -0.89 -9.06
CA MET A 13 -27.30 0.09 -10.11
C MET A 13 -26.78 -0.45 -11.46
N PRO A 14 -27.48 -0.18 -12.57
CA PRO A 14 -27.02 -0.58 -13.89
C PRO A 14 -25.62 -0.02 -14.15
N VAL A 15 -24.73 -0.91 -14.61
CA VAL A 15 -23.36 -0.56 -14.99
C VAL A 15 -23.37 -0.23 -16.48
N ASP A 16 -23.34 1.06 -16.81
CA ASP A 16 -23.21 1.51 -18.19
C ASP A 16 -21.74 1.69 -18.58
N TRP A 17 -21.37 1.10 -19.72
CA TRP A 17 -20.07 1.30 -20.33
C TRP A 17 -20.11 2.56 -21.18
N GLN A 18 -19.54 3.66 -20.67
CA GLN A 18 -19.40 4.87 -21.48
C GLN A 18 -18.18 4.77 -22.40
N PRO A 19 -18.33 5.06 -23.71
CA PRO A 19 -17.19 5.11 -24.62
C PRO A 19 -16.25 6.23 -24.19
N ILE A 20 -15.00 5.89 -23.90
CA ILE A 20 -13.99 6.85 -23.48
C ILE A 20 -13.56 7.69 -24.70
N SER A 21 -14.14 8.90 -24.82
CA SER A 21 -13.78 9.87 -25.86
C SER A 21 -12.37 10.45 -25.64
N LEU A 22 -11.69 10.90 -26.71
CA LEU A 22 -10.34 11.49 -26.62
C LEU A 22 -10.31 12.73 -25.71
N LEU A 23 -11.37 13.54 -25.71
CA LEU A 23 -11.49 14.70 -24.82
C LEU A 23 -11.54 14.30 -23.35
N THR A 24 -12.35 13.30 -23.01
CA THR A 24 -12.44 12.76 -21.65
C THR A 24 -11.09 12.17 -21.18
N ARG A 25 -10.28 11.64 -22.10
CA ARG A 25 -8.92 11.17 -21.78
C ARG A 25 -7.98 12.32 -21.48
N LEU A 26 -7.94 13.34 -22.33
CA LEU A 26 -7.11 14.51 -22.12
C LEU A 26 -7.50 15.21 -20.82
N ASP A 27 -8.80 15.37 -20.57
CA ASP A 27 -9.32 15.96 -19.33
C ASP A 27 -8.88 15.15 -18.10
N GLY A 28 -9.04 13.82 -18.11
CA GLY A 28 -8.53 12.95 -17.05
C GLY A 28 -7.00 12.98 -16.89
N MET A 29 -6.25 13.15 -17.99
CA MET A 29 -4.79 13.30 -17.94
C MET A 29 -4.36 14.63 -17.31
N PHE A 30 -5.07 15.72 -17.63
CA PHE A 30 -4.85 17.02 -17.02
C PHE A 30 -5.24 17.00 -15.54
N ASP A 31 -6.38 16.41 -15.21
CA ASP A 31 -6.80 16.22 -13.82
C ASP A 31 -5.79 15.38 -13.04
N ASP A 32 -5.30 14.26 -13.59
CA ASP A 32 -4.26 13.44 -12.95
C ASP A 32 -2.95 14.21 -12.71
N TRP A 33 -2.62 15.14 -13.61
CA TRP A 33 -1.38 15.90 -13.55
C TRP A 33 -1.43 17.02 -12.50
N PHE A 34 -2.54 17.75 -12.44
CA PHE A 34 -2.69 18.92 -11.57
C PHE A 34 -3.35 18.62 -10.23
N THR A 35 -4.03 17.49 -10.09
CA THR A 35 -4.72 17.14 -8.84
C THR A 35 -3.75 16.57 -7.83
N ALA A 36 -3.72 17.21 -6.66
CA ALA A 36 -2.96 16.75 -5.52
C ALA A 36 -3.59 15.52 -4.89
N ARG A 37 -2.75 14.56 -4.51
CA ARG A 37 -3.18 13.30 -3.90
C ARG A 37 -2.47 13.08 -2.60
N ALA A 38 -3.20 12.55 -1.63
CA ALA A 38 -2.60 12.00 -0.43
C ALA A 38 -1.59 10.89 -0.79
N TRP A 39 -0.65 10.64 0.11
CA TRP A 39 0.26 9.51 -0.01
C TRP A 39 -0.53 8.21 -0.15
N GLY A 40 -0.42 7.59 -1.31
CA GLY A 40 -0.98 6.27 -1.58
C GLY A 40 0.10 5.19 -1.43
N LEU A 41 -0.33 3.95 -1.18
CA LEU A 41 0.52 2.76 -1.29
C LEU A 41 0.70 2.30 -2.76
N ALA A 42 0.12 3.04 -3.70
CA ALA A 42 0.25 2.76 -5.11
C ALA A 42 1.67 3.08 -5.59
N SER A 43 2.10 2.42 -6.66
CA SER A 43 3.37 2.71 -7.32
C SER A 43 3.47 4.20 -7.70
N ILE A 44 4.69 4.75 -7.70
CA ILE A 44 4.95 6.10 -8.25
C ILE A 44 4.55 6.22 -9.72
N ASN A 45 4.41 5.08 -10.43
CA ASN A 45 3.95 4.99 -11.81
C ASN A 45 2.46 4.63 -11.92
N PHE A 46 1.70 4.68 -10.82
CA PHE A 46 0.28 4.40 -10.82
C PHE A 46 -0.51 5.63 -11.27
N HIS A 47 -1.29 5.46 -12.34
CA HIS A 47 -2.24 6.45 -12.83
C HIS A 47 -3.64 5.98 -12.45
N SER A 48 -4.37 6.79 -11.66
CA SER A 48 -5.65 6.37 -11.06
C SER A 48 -6.86 6.59 -11.96
N THR A 49 -6.70 7.31 -13.07
CA THR A 49 -7.80 7.45 -14.03
C THR A 49 -8.06 6.12 -14.74
N VAL A 50 -9.34 5.80 -14.89
CA VAL A 50 -9.91 4.62 -15.60
C VAL A 50 -9.39 4.47 -17.04
N VAL A 51 -8.68 5.47 -17.56
CA VAL A 51 -8.03 5.50 -18.87
C VAL A 51 -6.64 4.85 -18.81
N GLN A 52 -6.55 3.65 -18.27
CA GLN A 52 -5.41 2.76 -18.53
C GLN A 52 -5.57 2.16 -19.93
N ALA A 53 -5.54 3.01 -20.96
CA ALA A 53 -5.73 2.59 -22.34
C ALA A 53 -4.84 3.44 -23.26
N TRP A 54 -3.53 3.22 -23.13
CA TRP A 54 -2.53 3.06 -24.20
C TRP A 54 -1.13 3.26 -23.59
N HIS A 55 -0.28 2.23 -23.62
CA HIS A 55 1.11 2.33 -23.13
C HIS A 55 1.98 3.35 -23.89
N GLY A 56 1.49 3.93 -24.99
CA GLY A 56 2.27 4.84 -25.86
C GLY A 56 2.02 6.34 -25.70
N LEU A 57 0.92 6.79 -25.09
CA LEU A 57 0.50 8.21 -25.08
C LEU A 57 0.29 8.74 -23.66
N SER A 58 1.32 8.67 -22.83
CA SER A 58 1.30 9.38 -21.54
C SER A 58 1.34 10.90 -21.77
N PRO A 59 0.90 11.73 -20.81
CA PRO A 59 0.90 13.18 -21.00
C PRO A 59 2.32 13.73 -21.20
N ASN A 60 3.33 13.06 -20.61
CA ASN A 60 4.75 13.31 -20.86
C ASN A 60 5.13 13.17 -22.34
N VAL A 61 4.63 12.12 -23.01
CA VAL A 61 4.92 11.86 -24.42
C VAL A 61 4.27 12.90 -25.32
N VAL A 62 3.00 13.24 -25.06
CA VAL A 62 2.27 14.26 -25.83
C VAL A 62 2.93 15.63 -25.70
N LEU A 63 3.25 16.05 -24.48
CA LEU A 63 3.97 17.30 -24.24
C LEU A 63 5.37 17.28 -24.85
N GLY A 64 6.10 16.16 -24.76
CA GLY A 64 7.42 16.00 -25.37
C GLY A 64 7.39 16.20 -26.89
N LEU A 65 6.43 15.58 -27.59
CA LEU A 65 6.25 15.77 -29.03
C LEU A 65 5.90 17.23 -29.37
N LEU A 66 5.00 17.84 -28.61
CA LEU A 66 4.63 19.25 -28.78
C LEU A 66 5.84 20.18 -28.55
N PHE A 67 6.64 19.91 -27.53
CA PHE A 67 7.85 20.66 -27.22
C PHE A 67 8.91 20.56 -28.30
N ILE A 68 9.14 19.36 -28.84
CA ILE A 68 10.08 19.16 -29.93
C ILE A 68 9.60 19.88 -31.18
N SER A 69 8.33 19.74 -31.55
CA SER A 69 7.76 20.35 -32.76
C SER A 69 7.84 21.88 -32.74
N LEU A 70 7.40 22.51 -31.65
CA LEU A 70 7.53 23.96 -31.46
C LEU A 70 8.99 24.41 -31.32
N GLY A 71 9.83 23.58 -30.72
CA GLY A 71 11.28 23.78 -30.62
C GLY A 71 11.93 23.92 -32.00
N ILE A 72 11.59 23.01 -32.92
CA ILE A 72 12.08 23.03 -34.31
C ILE A 72 11.60 24.29 -35.03
N VAL A 73 10.29 24.59 -34.98
CA VAL A 73 9.74 25.79 -35.65
C VAL A 73 10.38 27.06 -35.12
N GLY A 74 10.53 27.20 -33.81
CA GLY A 74 11.14 28.37 -33.20
C GLY A 74 12.64 28.48 -33.46
N TYR A 75 13.37 27.36 -33.57
CA TYR A 75 14.77 27.37 -34.00
C TYR A 75 14.94 27.93 -35.41
N TRP A 76 14.06 27.54 -36.34
CA TRP A 76 14.11 28.06 -37.71
C TRP A 76 13.87 29.58 -37.76
N ARG A 77 13.06 30.12 -36.85
CA ARG A 77 12.68 31.55 -36.82
C ARG A 77 13.61 32.43 -35.99
N TRP A 78 14.14 31.93 -34.88
CA TRP A 78 14.84 32.71 -33.84
C TRP A 78 16.18 32.10 -33.40
N ARG A 79 16.61 31.00 -34.05
CA ARG A 79 17.91 30.34 -33.86
C ARG A 79 18.14 29.85 -32.43
N THR A 80 19.41 29.69 -32.04
CA THR A 80 19.83 29.00 -30.80
C THR A 80 19.41 29.69 -29.51
N ARG A 81 19.26 31.03 -29.49
CA ARG A 81 18.81 31.77 -28.30
C ARG A 81 17.40 31.38 -27.88
N PHE A 82 16.53 31.07 -28.84
CA PHE A 82 15.20 30.57 -28.57
C PHE A 82 15.24 29.19 -27.89
N LEU A 83 16.11 28.28 -28.34
CA LEU A 83 16.19 26.93 -27.79
C LEU A 83 16.55 26.92 -26.30
N LEU A 84 17.41 27.83 -25.83
CA LEU A 84 17.75 27.92 -24.40
C LEU A 84 16.54 28.30 -23.54
N TRP A 85 15.81 29.35 -23.95
CA TRP A 85 14.61 29.79 -23.25
C TRP A 85 13.47 28.78 -23.39
N TRP A 86 13.35 28.14 -24.55
CA TRP A 86 12.37 27.10 -24.82
C TRP A 86 12.61 25.87 -23.95
N MET A 87 13.86 25.41 -23.86
CA MET A 87 14.26 24.32 -22.97
C MET A 87 13.92 24.65 -21.52
N LEU A 88 14.26 25.85 -21.05
CA LEU A 88 13.94 26.29 -19.69
C LEU A 88 12.42 26.29 -19.44
N ALA A 89 11.64 26.81 -20.39
CA ALA A 89 10.18 26.84 -20.29
C ALA A 89 9.58 25.42 -20.26
N CYS A 90 10.06 24.52 -21.12
CA CYS A 90 9.64 23.12 -21.13
C CYS A 90 9.96 22.41 -19.82
N TRP A 91 11.16 22.64 -19.28
CA TRP A 91 11.59 22.08 -18.01
C TRP A 91 10.71 22.57 -16.86
N LEU A 92 10.46 23.88 -16.77
CA LEU A 92 9.58 24.44 -15.74
C LEU A 92 8.14 23.92 -15.87
N LEU A 93 7.60 23.79 -17.10
CA LEU A 93 6.24 23.29 -17.29
C LEU A 93 6.08 21.83 -16.82
N LEU A 94 7.11 21.01 -16.99
CA LEU A 94 7.11 19.62 -16.55
C LEU A 94 7.33 19.51 -15.03
N ASP A 95 8.24 20.32 -14.47
CA ASP A 95 8.68 20.17 -13.08
C ASP A 95 7.76 20.87 -12.08
N LEU A 96 7.24 22.06 -12.40
CA LEU A 96 6.43 22.86 -11.45
C LEU A 96 5.22 22.11 -10.88
N PRO A 97 4.43 21.35 -11.66
CA PRO A 97 3.30 20.60 -11.11
C PRO A 97 3.75 19.47 -10.19
N TRP A 98 4.94 18.90 -10.41
CA TRP A 98 5.52 17.92 -9.50
C TRP A 98 6.01 18.57 -8.20
N GLN A 99 6.72 19.69 -8.29
CA GLN A 99 7.16 20.46 -7.11
C GLN A 99 5.98 20.93 -6.25
N TRP A 100 4.91 21.41 -6.89
CA TRP A 100 3.69 21.82 -6.21
C TRP A 100 3.06 20.68 -5.41
N ARG A 101 2.87 19.52 -6.05
CA ARG A 101 2.32 18.32 -5.40
C ARG A 101 3.20 17.84 -4.25
N LEU A 102 4.52 17.84 -4.44
CA LEU A 102 5.47 17.47 -3.40
C LEU A 102 5.38 18.42 -2.20
N LEU A 103 5.25 19.73 -2.44
CA LEU A 103 5.11 20.73 -1.38
C LEU A 103 3.81 20.54 -0.59
N GLU A 104 2.70 20.30 -1.27
CA GLU A 104 1.42 20.02 -0.61
C GLU A 104 1.48 18.73 0.23
N GLN A 105 2.04 17.66 -0.34
CA GLN A 105 2.24 16.40 0.36
C GLN A 105 3.17 16.54 1.57
N ALA A 106 4.28 17.26 1.42
CA ALA A 106 5.20 17.54 2.52
C ALA A 106 4.53 18.38 3.62
N THR A 107 3.72 19.37 3.24
CA THR A 107 2.97 20.19 4.18
C THR A 107 1.92 19.37 4.93
N ALA A 108 1.18 18.50 4.23
CA ALA A 108 0.21 17.59 4.83
C ALA A 108 0.88 16.61 5.81
N THR A 109 1.99 15.98 5.39
CA THR A 109 2.80 15.10 6.25
C THR A 109 3.35 15.85 7.46
N GLY A 110 3.83 17.07 7.26
CA GLY A 110 4.31 17.93 8.34
C GLY A 110 3.21 18.21 9.37
N LYS A 111 2.02 18.62 8.93
CA LYS A 111 0.86 18.83 9.80
C LYS A 111 0.47 17.57 10.58
N GLN A 112 0.60 16.39 9.97
CA GLN A 112 0.23 15.11 10.59
C GLN A 112 1.27 14.59 11.59
N PHE A 113 2.58 14.76 11.31
CA PHE A 113 3.64 14.05 12.04
C PHE A 113 4.66 14.96 12.76
N ALA A 114 4.68 16.28 12.53
CA ALA A 114 5.73 17.15 13.08
C ALA A 114 5.75 17.20 14.61
N SER A 115 4.59 17.06 15.26
CA SER A 115 4.46 17.05 16.72
C SER A 115 4.65 15.66 17.35
N LEU A 116 4.76 14.60 16.53
CA LEU A 116 4.82 13.23 17.03
C LEU A 116 6.27 12.74 17.19
N PRO A 117 6.62 12.15 18.35
CA PRO A 117 7.85 11.38 18.52
C PRO A 117 7.98 10.31 17.43
N ALA A 118 9.21 10.04 16.98
CA ALA A 118 9.45 9.12 15.87
C ALA A 118 8.84 7.72 16.11
N GLN A 119 8.87 7.25 17.36
CA GLN A 119 8.37 5.92 17.75
C GLN A 119 6.85 5.78 17.63
N SER A 120 6.09 6.87 17.81
CA SER A 120 4.62 6.84 17.78
C SER A 120 4.03 7.18 16.41
N ARG A 121 4.84 7.63 15.45
CA ARG A 121 4.40 7.97 14.09
C ARG A 121 3.64 6.83 13.39
N PRO A 122 4.05 5.56 13.46
CA PRO A 122 3.28 4.48 12.84
C PRO A 122 1.83 4.40 13.36
N GLY A 123 1.61 4.76 14.63
CA GLY A 123 0.30 4.85 15.27
C GLY A 123 -0.64 5.94 14.74
N ALA A 124 -0.14 6.84 13.89
CA ALA A 124 -0.92 7.89 13.23
C ALA A 124 -1.08 7.66 11.71
N THR A 125 -0.74 6.47 11.22
CA THR A 125 -0.85 6.07 9.81
C THR A 125 -2.02 5.10 9.60
N ALA A 126 -2.29 4.71 8.34
CA ALA A 126 -3.23 3.63 8.03
C ALA A 126 -2.84 2.27 8.66
N ASP A 127 -1.57 2.11 9.07
CA ASP A 127 -1.05 0.92 9.74
C ASP A 127 -1.17 0.98 11.27
N ALA A 128 -1.79 2.02 11.85
CA ALA A 128 -1.87 2.24 13.29
C ALA A 128 -2.36 1.01 14.07
N LEU A 129 -3.32 0.29 13.50
CA LEU A 129 -3.91 -0.92 14.08
C LEU A 129 -2.90 -2.06 14.21
N ARG A 130 -2.12 -2.31 13.15
CA ARG A 130 -1.05 -3.32 13.14
C ARG A 130 0.05 -2.95 14.12
N TRP A 131 0.44 -1.67 14.15
CA TRP A 131 1.46 -1.17 15.05
C TRP A 131 1.05 -1.32 16.52
N ARG A 132 -0.17 -0.89 16.91
CA ARG A 132 -0.69 -1.07 18.28
C ARG A 132 -0.84 -2.54 18.68
N PHE A 133 -1.17 -3.41 17.72
CA PHE A 133 -1.19 -4.84 17.97
C PHE A 133 0.23 -5.36 18.25
N ALA A 134 1.19 -5.03 17.39
CA ALA A 134 2.58 -5.43 17.56
C ALA A 134 3.18 -4.94 18.89
N GLU A 135 2.91 -3.71 19.32
CA GLU A 135 3.36 -3.22 20.64
C GLU A 135 2.83 -4.10 21.79
N ARG A 136 1.57 -4.54 21.72
CA ARG A 136 0.98 -5.44 22.72
C ARG A 136 1.58 -6.85 22.68
N VAL A 137 2.03 -7.32 21.51
CA VAL A 137 2.74 -8.59 21.35
C VAL A 137 4.14 -8.49 21.95
N VAL A 138 4.91 -7.46 21.59
CA VAL A 138 6.27 -7.22 22.11
C VAL A 138 6.26 -7.11 23.63
N ALA A 139 5.25 -6.45 24.21
CA ALA A 139 5.11 -6.37 25.66
C ALA A 139 4.77 -7.70 26.36
N ARG A 140 4.22 -8.69 25.64
CA ARG A 140 3.83 -10.00 26.18
C ARG A 140 4.86 -11.10 25.95
N VAL A 141 5.48 -11.10 24.78
CA VAL A 141 6.37 -12.16 24.28
C VAL A 141 7.82 -11.88 24.68
N SER A 142 8.06 -11.15 25.78
CA SER A 142 9.31 -10.43 26.08
C SER A 142 10.58 -11.28 26.33
N ALA A 143 10.61 -12.56 25.94
CA ALA A 143 11.83 -13.36 25.94
C ALA A 143 12.62 -13.11 24.65
N ALA A 144 13.93 -12.82 24.80
CA ALA A 144 14.82 -12.47 23.70
C ALA A 144 14.91 -13.56 22.60
N ASP A 145 14.59 -14.82 22.93
CA ASP A 145 14.66 -15.97 22.03
C ASP A 145 13.30 -16.42 21.47
N SER A 146 12.20 -15.72 21.80
CA SER A 146 10.87 -16.09 21.30
C SER A 146 10.79 -15.91 19.79
N ARG A 147 10.52 -17.02 19.09
CA ARG A 147 10.31 -17.04 17.64
C ARG A 147 8.85 -16.69 17.35
N VAL A 148 8.66 -15.70 16.50
CA VAL A 148 7.33 -15.23 16.09
C VAL A 148 7.17 -15.45 14.59
N PHE A 149 6.17 -16.23 14.19
CA PHE A 149 5.83 -16.48 12.80
C PHE A 149 4.66 -15.58 12.40
N VAL A 150 4.75 -14.89 11.27
CA VAL A 150 3.67 -14.04 10.76
C VAL A 150 2.99 -14.73 9.58
N ALA A 151 1.74 -15.14 9.78
CA ALA A 151 0.88 -15.67 8.73
C ALA A 151 -0.03 -14.56 8.16
N SER A 152 0.04 -14.32 6.85
CA SER A 152 -0.81 -13.33 6.19
C SER A 152 -1.00 -13.63 4.71
N ALA A 153 -2.23 -13.43 4.22
CA ALA A 153 -2.55 -13.55 2.80
C ALA A 153 -2.02 -12.37 1.98
N SER A 154 -1.77 -11.23 2.64
CA SER A 154 -1.31 -10.00 2.02
C SER A 154 0.19 -9.82 2.23
N ASP A 155 0.96 -9.71 1.15
CA ASP A 155 2.38 -9.38 1.22
C ASP A 155 2.64 -8.10 2.02
N TYR A 156 1.81 -7.08 1.78
CA TYR A 156 1.89 -5.81 2.52
C TYR A 156 1.58 -6.01 4.00
N GLY A 157 0.49 -6.70 4.32
CA GLY A 157 0.06 -6.95 5.70
C GLY A 157 1.09 -7.74 6.50
N GLY A 158 1.59 -8.83 5.95
CA GLY A 158 2.62 -9.68 6.56
C GLY A 158 3.95 -8.96 6.74
N MET A 159 4.45 -8.30 5.70
CA MET A 159 5.71 -7.52 5.76
C MET A 159 5.64 -6.42 6.83
N ARG A 160 4.54 -5.65 6.86
CA ARG A 160 4.37 -4.56 7.82
C ARG A 160 4.26 -5.08 9.24
N MET A 161 3.51 -6.16 9.46
CA MET A 161 3.42 -6.78 10.78
C MET A 161 4.78 -7.27 11.26
N ALA A 162 5.52 -7.99 10.40
CA ALA A 162 6.85 -8.47 10.74
C ALA A 162 7.81 -7.34 11.11
N TYR A 163 7.75 -6.23 10.36
CA TYR A 163 8.52 -5.02 10.67
C TYR A 163 8.17 -4.41 12.03
N TYR A 164 6.89 -4.35 12.43
CA TYR A 164 6.51 -3.77 13.72
C TYR A 164 6.77 -4.67 14.92
N LEU A 165 6.99 -5.97 14.70
CA LEU A 165 7.31 -6.93 15.76
C LEU A 165 8.79 -6.92 16.16
N TYR A 166 9.67 -6.21 15.44
CA TYR A 166 11.04 -6.01 15.90
C TYR A 166 11.06 -5.29 17.26
N PRO A 167 11.94 -5.73 18.20
CA PRO A 167 13.13 -6.54 17.97
C PRO A 167 12.96 -8.06 18.15
N LEU A 168 11.74 -8.61 18.20
CA LEU A 168 11.54 -10.06 18.32
C LEU A 168 12.16 -10.83 17.15
N ASN A 169 12.43 -12.13 17.35
CA ASN A 169 12.91 -13.01 16.29
C ASN A 169 11.75 -13.41 15.37
N VAL A 170 11.51 -12.60 14.34
CA VAL A 170 10.34 -12.73 13.47
C VAL A 170 10.67 -13.44 12.16
N TYR A 171 9.85 -14.42 11.80
CA TYR A 171 9.85 -15.06 10.49
C TYR A 171 8.60 -14.66 9.69
N TRP A 172 8.83 -14.13 8.49
CA TRP A 172 7.80 -13.93 7.47
C TRP A 172 8.40 -14.23 6.09
N ARG A 173 7.62 -14.91 5.23
CA ARG A 173 8.07 -15.30 3.89
C ARG A 173 7.16 -14.71 2.82
N ARG A 174 7.77 -13.99 1.87
CA ARG A 174 7.08 -13.49 0.66
C ARG A 174 6.90 -14.61 -0.37
N GLY A 175 5.72 -14.71 -0.97
CA GLY A 175 5.45 -15.59 -2.13
C GLY A 175 5.61 -17.10 -1.87
N GLY A 176 5.54 -17.52 -0.60
CA GLY A 176 5.57 -18.92 -0.19
C GLY A 176 4.37 -19.25 0.72
N PRO A 177 4.34 -20.45 1.33
CA PRO A 177 3.33 -20.76 2.34
C PRO A 177 3.42 -19.76 3.51
N GLU A 178 2.26 -19.34 4.04
CA GLU A 178 2.17 -18.34 5.11
C GLU A 178 2.93 -18.76 6.38
N LEU A 179 2.96 -20.07 6.65
CA LEU A 179 3.72 -20.69 7.73
C LEU A 179 4.69 -21.74 7.17
N PRO A 180 5.85 -21.96 7.83
CA PRO A 180 6.71 -23.09 7.50
C PRO A 180 5.99 -24.42 7.83
N ALA A 181 6.57 -25.53 7.38
CA ALA A 181 6.06 -26.86 7.75
C ALA A 181 5.98 -27.01 9.27
N SER A 182 4.94 -27.69 9.76
CA SER A 182 4.69 -27.92 11.19
C SER A 182 5.88 -28.50 11.94
N SER A 183 6.73 -29.31 11.28
CA SER A 183 7.97 -29.87 11.85
C SER A 183 9.01 -28.82 12.27
N THR A 184 8.89 -27.58 11.79
CA THR A 184 9.84 -26.48 12.07
C THR A 184 9.39 -25.62 13.26
N VAL A 185 8.08 -25.62 13.54
CA VAL A 185 7.46 -24.88 14.64
C VAL A 185 7.43 -25.78 15.87
N ARG A 186 7.75 -25.21 17.04
CA ARG A 186 7.86 -25.94 18.31
C ARG A 186 6.93 -25.32 19.35
N ALA A 187 6.61 -26.09 20.38
CA ALA A 187 5.95 -25.59 21.57
C ALA A 187 6.71 -24.37 22.15
N GLY A 188 5.97 -23.33 22.52
CA GLY A 188 6.50 -22.04 22.97
C GLY A 188 6.81 -21.04 21.85
N ASP A 189 6.65 -21.42 20.57
CA ASP A 189 6.66 -20.46 19.47
C ASP A 189 5.34 -19.68 19.40
N PHE A 190 5.40 -18.48 18.81
CA PHE A 190 4.25 -17.62 18.66
C PHE A 190 3.86 -17.45 17.19
N ILE A 191 2.57 -17.37 16.91
CA ILE A 191 2.04 -17.17 15.56
C ILE A 191 1.13 -15.96 15.57
N VAL A 192 1.48 -14.95 14.78
CA VAL A 192 0.65 -13.77 14.52
C VAL A 192 -0.06 -13.95 13.20
N VAL A 193 -1.39 -13.90 13.25
CA VAL A 193 -2.27 -14.16 12.11
C VAL A 193 -2.90 -12.83 11.68
N VAL A 194 -2.59 -12.37 10.47
CA VAL A 194 -3.03 -11.07 9.92
C VAL A 194 -3.80 -11.30 8.63
N GLN A 195 -5.14 -11.26 8.68
CA GLN A 195 -5.99 -11.51 7.51
C GLN A 195 -5.56 -12.76 6.73
N PRO A 196 -5.55 -13.94 7.38
CA PRO A 196 -5.02 -15.15 6.77
C PRO A 196 -5.92 -15.64 5.64
N SER A 197 -5.35 -16.29 4.63
CA SER A 197 -6.16 -16.96 3.62
C SER A 197 -6.60 -18.34 4.09
N ASN A 198 -5.71 -19.04 4.81
CA ASN A 198 -5.85 -20.47 5.11
C ASN A 198 -5.77 -20.83 6.60
N VAL A 199 -5.53 -19.85 7.49
CA VAL A 199 -5.50 -20.05 8.93
C VAL A 199 -6.90 -19.77 9.51
N ARG A 200 -7.51 -20.76 10.17
CA ARG A 200 -8.76 -20.61 10.92
C ARG A 200 -8.56 -21.07 12.35
N GLY A 201 -8.94 -20.26 13.33
CA GLY A 201 -9.10 -20.75 14.70
C GLY A 201 -10.35 -21.62 14.76
N ASP A 202 -10.24 -22.84 15.31
CA ASP A 202 -11.41 -23.63 15.68
C ASP A 202 -11.89 -23.17 17.07
N PRO A 203 -13.05 -22.49 17.17
CA PRO A 203 -13.52 -21.92 18.42
C PRO A 203 -13.92 -22.98 19.46
N GLU A 204 -14.19 -24.24 19.06
CA GLU A 204 -14.62 -25.29 20.00
C GLU A 204 -13.47 -26.08 20.60
N SER A 205 -12.29 -26.06 19.98
CA SER A 205 -11.24 -27.03 20.29
C SER A 205 -9.89 -26.43 20.69
N GLY A 206 -9.71 -25.11 20.58
CA GLY A 206 -8.44 -24.46 20.91
C GLY A 206 -7.30 -24.86 19.97
N HIS A 207 -7.65 -25.27 18.74
CA HIS A 207 -6.70 -25.61 17.70
C HIS A 207 -6.67 -24.56 16.60
N LEU A 208 -5.48 -24.31 16.06
CA LEU A 208 -5.27 -23.60 14.82
C LEU A 208 -5.37 -24.59 13.66
N LEU A 209 -6.24 -24.32 12.70
CA LEU A 209 -6.30 -25.03 11.43
C LEU A 209 -5.51 -24.24 10.39
N PHE A 210 -4.49 -24.84 9.79
CA PHE A 210 -3.73 -24.26 8.69
C PHE A 210 -3.76 -25.20 7.49
N GLY A 211 -4.61 -24.90 6.50
CA GLY A 211 -4.91 -25.86 5.43
C GLY A 211 -5.51 -27.14 6.01
N ASP A 212 -4.87 -28.28 5.75
CA ASP A 212 -5.27 -29.59 6.28
C ASP A 212 -4.56 -29.96 7.60
N GLU A 213 -3.64 -29.11 8.08
CA GLU A 213 -2.89 -29.36 9.32
C GLU A 213 -3.59 -28.74 10.54
N ARG A 214 -3.61 -29.49 11.65
CA ARG A 214 -4.17 -29.05 12.94
C ARG A 214 -3.07 -28.86 13.96
N TRP A 215 -2.94 -27.64 14.46
CA TRP A 215 -1.91 -27.22 15.40
C TRP A 215 -2.55 -26.99 16.77
N SER A 216 -1.97 -27.52 17.84
CA SER A 216 -2.37 -27.19 19.21
C SER A 216 -1.82 -25.82 19.55
N ALA A 217 -2.69 -24.82 19.64
CA ALA A 217 -2.25 -23.46 19.89
C ALA A 217 -3.30 -22.65 20.65
N ARG A 218 -2.88 -21.98 21.70
CA ARG A 218 -3.78 -21.19 22.55
C ARG A 218 -3.79 -19.72 22.08
N PRO A 219 -4.97 -19.11 21.87
CA PRO A 219 -5.04 -17.67 21.60
C PRO A 219 -4.62 -16.87 22.84
N LEU A 220 -3.72 -15.91 22.66
CA LEU A 220 -3.21 -15.04 23.74
C LEU A 220 -3.67 -13.59 23.62
N LEU A 221 -3.88 -13.12 22.39
CA LEU A 221 -4.32 -11.76 22.13
C LEU A 221 -5.11 -11.73 20.83
N GLU A 222 -6.26 -11.07 20.85
CA GLU A 222 -7.04 -10.78 19.65
C GLU A 222 -7.41 -9.30 19.63
N ALA A 223 -7.27 -8.67 18.47
CA ALA A 223 -7.87 -7.37 18.21
C ALA A 223 -8.03 -7.14 16.72
N ASP A 224 -9.22 -6.66 16.34
CA ASP A 224 -9.52 -6.15 15.00
C ASP A 224 -9.18 -7.15 13.87
N GLY A 225 -9.40 -8.45 14.11
CA GLY A 225 -9.12 -9.51 13.14
C GLY A 225 -7.63 -9.88 13.01
N ILE A 226 -6.80 -9.43 13.94
CA ILE A 226 -5.42 -9.90 14.13
C ILE A 226 -5.37 -10.70 15.43
N VAL A 227 -4.77 -11.89 15.37
CA VAL A 227 -4.71 -12.81 16.52
C VAL A 227 -3.28 -13.29 16.74
N LEU A 228 -2.88 -13.36 18.01
CA LEU A 228 -1.64 -13.99 18.48
C LEU A 228 -1.99 -15.32 19.11
N PHE A 229 -1.30 -16.36 18.67
CA PHE A 229 -1.36 -17.70 19.24
C PHE A 229 -0.01 -18.10 19.81
N GLU A 230 -0.04 -18.93 20.85
CA GLU A 230 1.10 -19.64 21.42
C GLU A 230 0.96 -21.12 21.11
N VAL A 231 1.98 -21.72 20.53
CA VAL A 231 2.01 -23.15 20.18
C VAL A 231 2.28 -23.98 21.43
N LEU A 232 1.50 -25.04 21.64
CA LEU A 232 1.58 -25.94 22.79
C LEU A 232 2.41 -27.19 22.52
#